data_AF-A0AAU2RBK2-F1
#
_entry.id   AF-A0AAU2RBK2-F1
#
_cell.length_a   1.000
_cell.length_b   1.000
_cell.length_c   1.000
_cell.angle_alpha   90.00
_cell.angle_beta   90.00
_cell.angle_gamma   90.00
#
_symmetry.space_group_name_H-M   'P 1'
#
loop_
_entity.id
_entity.type
_entity.pdbx_description
1 polymer ?
#
loop_
_entity_poly.entity_id
_entity_poly.type
_entity_poly.pdbx_seq_one_letter_code
_entity_poly.pdbx_strand_id
1 'polypeptide(L)'
;MSTTETSQFVRLRVELVVEVEDVEAITGAALRRIAADSDMPADERVHAESAVTEDTAEALAYLIDPFDLVGEVPGVELAQASWSSEGVDYDPDSPEWGLGEDDDREDEED
;
A
#
# COMPACT_ATOMS: atom_id res chain seq x y z
N MET A 1 20.90 -22.18 3.36
CA MET A 1 19.71 -22.05 2.51
C MET A 1 20.01 -22.71 1.19
N SER A 2 19.36 -23.83 0.92
CA SER A 2 19.43 -24.55 -0.34
C SER A 2 18.57 -23.84 -1.38
N THR A 3 18.93 -23.94 -2.66
CA THR A 3 18.22 -23.30 -3.79
C THR A 3 16.73 -23.65 -3.86
N THR A 4 16.33 -24.82 -3.35
CA THR A 4 14.92 -25.24 -3.24
C THR A 4 14.16 -24.43 -2.18
N GLU A 5 14.80 -24.00 -1.09
CA GLU A 5 14.17 -23.17 -0.05
C GLU A 5 13.86 -21.76 -0.55
N THR A 6 14.64 -21.23 -1.50
CA THR A 6 14.38 -19.93 -2.13
C THR A 6 13.32 -20.00 -3.24
N SER A 7 13.06 -21.17 -3.80
CA SER A 7 12.14 -21.35 -4.94
C SER A 7 10.66 -21.17 -4.61
N GLN A 8 10.30 -21.07 -3.32
CA GLN A 8 8.92 -20.85 -2.85
C GLN A 8 8.56 -19.36 -2.70
N PHE A 9 9.53 -18.44 -2.79
CA PHE A 9 9.29 -17.01 -2.64
C PHE A 9 8.98 -16.39 -4.01
N VAL A 10 7.82 -15.74 -4.09
CA VAL A 10 7.39 -14.97 -5.26
C VAL A 10 7.37 -13.50 -4.88
N ARG A 11 8.07 -12.65 -5.64
CA ARG A 11 7.99 -11.19 -5.49
C ARG A 11 6.82 -10.69 -6.31
N LEU A 12 5.83 -10.11 -5.64
CA LEU A 12 4.75 -9.37 -6.29
C LEU A 12 5.14 -7.89 -6.39
N ARG A 13 4.90 -7.29 -7.56
CA ARG A 13 4.98 -5.83 -7.77
C ARG A 13 3.56 -5.36 -8.06
N VAL A 14 3.09 -4.40 -7.28
CA VAL A 14 1.71 -3.91 -7.30
C VAL A 14 1.74 -2.39 -7.33
N GLU A 15 0.92 -1.80 -8.19
CA GLU A 15 0.60 -0.38 -8.22
C GLU A 15 -0.91 -0.24 -8.02
N LEU A 16 -1.33 0.63 -7.11
CA LEU A 16 -2.72 0.80 -6.71
C LEU A 16 -3.06 2.29 -6.77
N VAL A 17 -4.09 2.62 -7.54
CA VAL A 17 -4.72 3.94 -7.52
C VAL A 17 -6.14 3.77 -7.00
N VAL A 18 -6.51 4.55 -5.99
CA VAL A 18 -7.83 4.50 -5.37
C VAL A 18 -8.49 5.86 -5.45
N GLU A 19 -9.77 5.87 -5.82
CA GLU A 19 -10.61 7.06 -5.74
C GLU A 19 -11.15 7.19 -4.30
N VAL A 20 -10.94 8.35 -3.69
CA VAL A 20 -11.46 8.65 -2.35
C VAL A 20 -12.76 9.44 -2.48
N GLU A 21 -13.88 8.77 -2.24
CA GLU A 21 -15.21 9.39 -2.33
C GLU A 21 -15.55 10.27 -1.11
N ASP A 22 -14.99 9.96 0.06
CA ASP A 22 -15.26 10.66 1.32
C ASP A 22 -14.01 10.74 2.20
N VAL A 23 -13.33 11.89 2.14
CA VAL A 23 -12.10 12.15 2.90
C VAL A 23 -12.36 12.17 4.41
N GLU A 24 -13.48 12.75 4.86
CA GLU A 24 -13.79 12.86 6.29
C GLU A 24 -14.05 11.48 6.90
N ALA A 25 -14.68 10.57 6.15
CA ALA A 25 -14.88 9.19 6.58
C ALA A 25 -13.57 8.44 6.77
N ILE A 26 -12.61 8.62 5.85
CA ILE A 26 -11.28 8.00 5.90
C ILE A 26 -10.48 8.55 7.10
N THR A 27 -10.32 9.87 7.21
CA THR A 27 -9.62 10.49 8.34
C THR A 27 -10.27 10.09 9.67
N GLY A 28 -11.59 10.10 9.75
CA GLY A 28 -12.32 9.68 10.95
C GLY A 28 -12.11 8.20 11.31
N ALA A 29 -11.99 7.31 10.31
CA ALA A 29 -11.66 5.91 10.53
C ALA A 29 -10.23 5.74 11.05
N ALA A 30 -9.27 6.45 10.47
CA ALA A 30 -7.87 6.42 10.90
C ALA A 30 -7.74 6.90 12.36
N LEU A 31 -8.36 8.04 12.71
CA LEU A 31 -8.37 8.55 14.08
C LEU A 31 -8.99 7.56 15.08
N ARG A 32 -10.09 6.87 14.71
CA ARG A 32 -10.68 5.82 15.57
C ARG A 32 -9.74 4.63 15.75
N ARG A 33 -9.04 4.21 14.71
CA ARG A 33 -8.06 3.12 14.75
C ARG A 33 -6.88 3.49 15.65
N ILE A 34 -6.34 4.70 15.50
CA ILE A 34 -5.29 5.25 16.37
C ILE A 34 -5.76 5.24 17.83
N ALA A 35 -6.93 5.84 18.12
CA ALA A 35 -7.48 5.92 19.47
C ALA A 35 -7.72 4.55 20.12
N ALA A 36 -7.99 3.51 19.32
CA ALA A 36 -8.21 2.15 19.79
C ALA A 36 -6.91 1.36 20.05
N ASP A 37 -5.77 1.82 19.53
CA ASP A 37 -4.47 1.20 19.79
C ASP A 37 -4.00 1.55 21.21
N SER A 38 -4.08 0.61 22.15
CA SER A 38 -3.66 0.81 23.54
C SER A 38 -2.15 0.74 23.76
N ASP A 39 -1.43 0.14 22.83
CA ASP A 39 0.01 -0.13 22.94
C ASP A 39 0.84 1.04 22.36
N MET A 40 0.21 1.92 21.57
CA MET A 40 0.83 3.11 21.01
C MET A 40 1.18 4.17 22.07
N PRO A 41 2.48 4.56 22.20
CA PRO A 41 2.93 5.65 23.06
C PRO A 41 2.24 6.99 22.76
N ALA A 42 2.14 7.86 23.78
CA ALA A 42 1.41 9.13 23.66
C ALA A 42 2.02 10.08 22.62
N ASP A 43 3.34 10.25 22.59
CA ASP A 43 4.01 11.11 21.60
C ASP A 43 3.83 10.58 20.16
N GLU A 44 3.93 9.25 19.99
CA GLU A 44 3.67 8.59 18.71
C GLU A 44 2.23 8.78 18.24
N ARG A 45 1.27 8.66 19.17
CA ARG A 45 -0.15 8.91 18.90
C ARG A 45 -0.40 10.31 18.40
N VAL A 46 0.15 11.33 19.06
CA VAL A 46 0.01 12.73 18.62
C VAL A 46 0.56 12.92 17.21
N HIS A 47 1.71 12.31 16.90
CA HIS A 47 2.27 12.35 15.55
C HIS A 47 1.38 11.66 14.52
N ALA A 48 0.87 10.46 14.82
CA ALA A 48 -0.03 9.73 13.94
C ALA A 48 -1.35 10.49 13.70
N GLU A 49 -1.95 11.05 14.75
CA GLU A 49 -3.18 11.84 14.66
C GLU A 49 -2.98 13.09 13.79
N SER A 50 -1.83 13.76 13.92
CA SER A 50 -1.46 14.90 13.07
C SER A 50 -1.36 14.46 11.61
N ALA A 51 -0.58 13.41 11.33
CA ALA A 51 -0.34 12.92 9.97
C ALA A 51 -1.64 12.60 9.22
N VAL A 52 -2.53 11.79 9.82
CA VAL A 52 -3.78 11.38 9.18
C VAL A 52 -4.82 12.49 9.06
N THR A 53 -4.65 13.57 9.83
CA THR A 53 -5.51 14.76 9.74
C THR A 53 -5.02 15.74 8.67
N GLU A 54 -3.71 15.82 8.48
CA GLU A 54 -3.08 16.73 7.53
C GLU A 54 -3.04 16.17 6.10
N ASP A 55 -2.98 14.84 5.95
CA ASP A 55 -2.88 14.20 4.65
C ASP A 55 -3.78 12.95 4.52
N THR A 56 -4.52 12.88 3.40
CA THR A 56 -5.44 11.78 3.13
C THR A 56 -4.69 10.51 2.72
N ALA A 57 -3.53 10.63 2.08
CA ALA A 57 -2.73 9.48 1.72
C ALA A 57 -2.18 8.81 2.99
N GLU A 58 -1.68 9.58 3.96
CA GLU A 58 -1.29 9.08 5.29
C GLU A 58 -2.46 8.41 6.02
N ALA A 59 -3.67 8.98 5.96
CA ALA A 59 -4.85 8.36 6.54
C ALA A 59 -5.18 6.99 5.92
N LEU A 60 -5.04 6.85 4.59
CA LEU A 60 -5.20 5.57 3.88
C LEU A 60 -4.10 4.57 4.24
N ALA A 61 -2.84 5.01 4.26
CA ALA A 61 -1.72 4.15 4.64
C ALA A 61 -1.85 3.62 6.07
N TYR A 62 -2.43 4.42 6.98
CA TYR A 62 -2.69 3.97 8.34
C TYR A 62 -3.80 2.90 8.43
N LEU A 63 -4.75 2.91 7.50
CA LEU A 63 -5.91 2.00 7.50
C LEU A 63 -5.66 0.68 6.79
N ILE A 64 -4.78 0.66 5.80
CA ILE A 64 -4.53 -0.52 4.99
C ILE A 64 -3.39 -1.33 5.62
N ASP A 65 -3.72 -2.57 5.98
CA ASP A 65 -2.73 -3.56 6.38
C ASP A 65 -2.34 -4.42 5.16
N PRO A 66 -1.07 -4.38 4.69
CA PRO A 66 -0.64 -5.20 3.57
C PRO A 66 -0.72 -6.72 3.85
N PHE A 67 -0.72 -7.15 5.13
CA PHE A 67 -0.94 -8.54 5.49
C PHE A 67 -2.38 -8.98 5.21
N ASP A 68 -3.38 -8.14 5.46
CA ASP A 68 -4.78 -8.42 5.12
C ASP A 68 -5.00 -8.49 3.60
N LEU A 69 -4.28 -7.68 2.81
CA LEU A 69 -4.45 -7.65 1.33
C LEU A 69 -4.14 -8.99 0.65
N VAL A 70 -3.18 -9.75 1.16
CA VAL A 70 -2.81 -11.06 0.60
C VAL A 70 -3.19 -12.24 1.49
N GLY A 71 -3.66 -11.97 2.72
CA GLY A 71 -3.90 -12.98 3.75
C GLY A 71 -5.04 -13.96 3.43
N GLU A 72 -5.95 -13.60 2.53
CA GLU A 72 -7.03 -14.48 2.10
C GLU A 72 -6.60 -15.51 1.04
N VAL A 73 -5.38 -15.42 0.49
CA VAL A 73 -4.90 -16.34 -0.54
C VAL A 73 -4.42 -17.65 0.11
N PRO A 74 -5.03 -18.81 -0.21
CA PRO A 74 -4.67 -20.08 0.43
C PRO A 74 -3.19 -20.46 0.24
N GLY A 75 -2.50 -20.70 1.35
CA GLY A 75 -1.09 -21.10 1.33
C GLY A 75 -0.10 -19.95 1.14
N VAL A 76 -0.56 -18.70 1.19
CA VAL A 76 0.30 -17.51 1.15
C VAL A 76 0.50 -16.97 2.57
N GLU A 77 1.76 -16.75 2.92
CA GLU A 77 2.16 -16.02 4.12
C GLU A 77 3.05 -14.86 3.68
N LEU A 78 2.71 -13.63 4.09
CA LEU A 78 3.47 -12.45 3.69
C LEU A 78 4.80 -12.40 4.46
N ALA A 79 5.90 -12.60 3.74
CA ALA A 79 7.24 -12.54 4.33
C ALA A 79 7.76 -11.11 4.51
N GLN A 80 7.42 -10.21 3.58
CA GLN A 80 7.83 -8.81 3.58
C GLN A 80 6.86 -7.99 2.74
N ALA A 81 6.46 -6.82 3.23
CA ALA A 81 5.86 -5.76 2.43
C ALA A 81 6.57 -4.43 2.68
N SER A 82 6.67 -3.65 1.63
CA SER A 82 7.07 -2.24 1.68
C SER A 82 6.18 -1.52 0.70
N TRP A 83 5.57 -0.44 1.15
CA TRP A 83 4.70 0.39 0.32
C TRP A 83 4.66 1.80 0.91
N SER A 84 4.26 2.75 0.07
CA SER A 84 4.09 4.16 0.41
C SER A 84 2.80 4.65 -0.23
N SER A 85 2.17 5.64 0.39
CA SER A 85 0.98 6.31 -0.13
C SER A 85 1.33 7.74 -0.54
N GLU A 86 0.77 8.19 -1.65
CA GLU A 86 0.85 9.58 -2.08
C GLU A 86 -0.42 9.97 -2.83
N GLY A 87 -0.72 11.27 -2.89
CA GLY A 87 -1.75 11.79 -3.78
C GLY A 87 -1.21 11.86 -5.21
N VAL A 88 -2.02 11.42 -6.18
CA VAL A 88 -1.67 11.45 -7.60
C VAL A 88 -2.79 12.09 -8.42
N ASP A 89 -2.44 12.84 -9.47
CA ASP A 89 -3.38 13.30 -10.49
C ASP A 89 -3.65 12.16 -11.47
N TYR A 90 -4.59 11.28 -11.10
CA TYR A 90 -4.94 10.12 -11.92
C TYR A 90 -5.60 10.54 -13.24
N ASP A 91 -5.00 10.12 -14.37
CA ASP A 91 -5.55 10.31 -15.72
C ASP A 91 -5.64 8.95 -16.43
N PRO A 92 -6.84 8.34 -16.53
CA PRO A 92 -6.99 6.98 -17.08
C PRO A 92 -6.65 6.87 -18.57
N ASP A 93 -6.59 8.00 -19.28
CA ASP A 93 -6.23 8.07 -20.70
C ASP A 93 -4.72 8.35 -20.91
N SER A 94 -3.96 8.64 -19.86
CA SER A 94 -2.51 8.90 -19.98
C SER A 94 -1.74 7.59 -20.11
N PRO A 95 -0.78 7.50 -21.07
CA PRO A 95 0.02 6.30 -21.29
C PRO A 95 0.88 5.90 -20.07
N GLU A 96 1.14 6.82 -19.15
CA GLU A 96 1.89 6.53 -17.91
C GLU A 96 1.15 5.59 -16.95
N TRP A 97 -0.19 5.54 -17.03
CA TRP A 97 -1.06 4.69 -16.20
C TRP A 97 -1.52 3.40 -16.92
N GLY A 98 -1.07 3.19 -18.16
CA GLY A 98 -1.40 2.02 -18.97
C GLY A 98 -0.66 0.77 -18.49
N LEU A 99 -1.37 -0.18 -17.86
CA LEU A 99 -0.83 -1.45 -17.35
C LEU A 99 -0.32 -2.45 -18.44
N GLY A 100 -0.02 -2.00 -19.67
CA GLY A 100 0.23 -2.89 -20.80
C GLY A 100 1.07 -2.37 -21.96
N GLU A 101 1.71 -1.20 -21.87
CA GLU A 101 2.49 -0.64 -23.00
C GLU A 101 4.02 -0.68 -22.83
N ASP A 102 4.54 -1.17 -21.69
CA ASP A 102 5.98 -1.18 -21.36
C ASP A 102 6.59 -2.61 -21.28
N ASP A 103 6.01 -3.61 -21.96
CA ASP A 103 6.65 -4.94 -22.14
C ASP A 103 7.05 -5.19 -23.61
N ASP A 104 7.24 -4.14 -24.41
CA ASP A 104 8.16 -4.22 -25.56
C ASP A 104 9.59 -4.20 -25.02
N ARG A 105 10.00 -5.34 -24.44
CA ARG A 105 11.42 -5.64 -24.31
C ARG A 105 11.98 -5.65 -25.72
N GLU A 106 12.69 -4.59 -26.09
CA GLU A 106 13.66 -4.66 -27.16
C GLU A 106 14.70 -5.71 -26.72
N ASP A 107 14.48 -6.97 -27.09
CA ASP A 107 15.53 -7.95 -27.30
C ASP A 107 16.44 -7.35 -28.41
N GLU A 108 17.35 -6.46 -28.02
CA GLU A 108 18.53 -6.11 -28.82
C GLU A 108 19.42 -7.34 -28.90
N GLU A 109 19.12 -8.21 -29.87
CA GLU A 109 20.06 -9.15 -30.44
C GLU A 109 21.15 -8.37 -31.21
N ASP A 110 22.35 -8.20 -30.63
CA ASP A 110 23.66 -8.49 -31.28
C ASP A 110 24.84 -8.51 -30.28
#